data_AF-A0A848WYA0-F1
#
_entry.id   AF-A0A848WYA0-F1
#
_cell.length_a   1.000
_cell.length_b   1.000
_cell.length_c   1.000
_cell.angle_alpha   90.00
_cell.angle_beta   90.00
_cell.angle_gamma   90.00
#
_symmetry.space_group_name_H-M   'P 1'
#
loop_
_entity.id
_entity.type
_entity.pdbx_description
1 polymer ?
#
loop_
_entity_poly.entity_id
_entity_poly.type
_entity_poly.pdbx_seq_one_letter_code
_entity_poly.pdbx_strand_id
1 'polypeptide(L)'
;MKALPGLLFGLFLAVALFPGAVGQDEKKNESAEKKEKPKKPKFVGGKADLFRHVKKHFATLVDVDESGDAARVTLHIEGQEAESKWQVKPDAEIKIHGWWGRPSQLQTGDRVWVWLAVDRQKKPTSVLMIADEISEQDIHGQPWTVETISENGQLNLKIPNEKRVNPRKVQLAQQGVELKAGEEYFFRTAGERALEVVTEADLESLRNAQRDWLREVWRKEGLPGMITFLHPIGGEMEVFLDHEAIRWGRYLKEGDAVKLQVDGTDRLFEAVVKFAEPWRERTRVKLVSKSGLDQLDLEQGARIHLHVAEPPTEVQASPYPTDIGRLTDKSARVEWFIASIYCPCGIANDRCTGMFYTLASCNINACGAPNDMREIIGPMIDEGLDDKAIYDRIQKERSADLVRPHLLR
;
A
#
# COMPACT_ATOMS: atom_id res chain seq x y z
N MET A 1 29.86 -62.10 7.83
CA MET A 1 30.78 -61.21 8.59
C MET A 1 29.91 -60.21 9.33
N LYS A 2 29.69 -60.49 10.62
CA LYS A 2 30.25 -59.79 11.80
C LYS A 2 29.43 -58.55 12.17
N ALA A 3 28.69 -58.74 13.26
CA ALA A 3 27.84 -57.81 13.98
C ALA A 3 28.61 -57.07 15.11
N LEU A 4 27.86 -56.18 15.79
CA LEU A 4 28.07 -55.51 17.11
C LEU A 4 28.87 -54.18 17.11
N PRO A 5 28.72 -53.32 18.16
CA PRO A 5 27.51 -52.72 18.75
C PRO A 5 27.73 -51.22 19.13
N GLY A 6 26.71 -50.39 19.41
CA GLY A 6 26.19 -50.14 20.76
C GLY A 6 26.88 -48.98 21.51
N LEU A 7 26.17 -47.88 21.78
CA LEU A 7 26.49 -46.98 22.90
C LEU A 7 25.24 -46.20 23.36
N LEU A 8 24.70 -46.63 24.51
CA LEU A 8 23.74 -45.90 25.33
C LEU A 8 24.50 -44.89 26.20
N PHE A 9 24.03 -43.65 26.30
CA PHE A 9 24.42 -42.71 27.35
C PHE A 9 23.19 -42.40 28.22
N GLY A 10 23.20 -42.92 29.44
CA GLY A 10 22.26 -42.56 30.50
C GLY A 10 22.81 -41.36 31.29
N LEU A 11 21.96 -40.37 31.54
CA LEU A 11 22.27 -39.24 32.41
C LEU A 11 21.49 -39.40 33.73
N PHE A 12 22.23 -39.58 34.82
CA PHE A 12 21.72 -39.57 36.19
C PHE A 12 21.39 -38.13 36.61
N LEU A 13 20.18 -37.90 37.11
CA LEU A 13 19.81 -36.67 37.82
C LEU A 13 19.86 -36.95 39.33
N ALA A 14 20.81 -36.32 40.04
CA ALA A 14 20.93 -36.41 41.49
C ALA A 14 19.97 -35.42 42.16
N VAL A 15 19.11 -35.96 43.03
CA VAL A 15 18.27 -35.22 43.98
C VAL A 15 19.12 -34.92 45.22
N ALA A 16 19.22 -33.64 45.60
CA ALA A 16 19.78 -33.24 46.89
C ALA A 16 18.69 -32.59 47.74
N LEU A 17 18.29 -33.29 48.80
CA LEU A 17 17.49 -32.82 49.93
C LEU A 17 18.45 -32.20 50.97
N PHE A 18 18.12 -31.03 51.49
CA PHE A 18 18.73 -30.48 52.71
C PHE A 18 17.63 -30.06 53.71
N PRO A 19 17.68 -30.57 54.96
CA PRO A 19 16.84 -30.09 56.06
C PRO A 19 17.63 -29.19 57.05
N GLY A 20 16.91 -28.37 57.81
CA GLY A 20 17.37 -27.71 59.05
C GLY A 20 17.61 -26.20 58.89
N ALA A 21 16.75 -25.28 59.34
CA ALA A 21 16.24 -24.95 60.68
C ALA A 21 17.13 -23.96 61.48
N VAL A 22 16.59 -22.73 61.59
CA VAL A 22 16.50 -21.81 62.75
C VAL A 22 17.78 -21.24 63.38
N GLY A 23 17.84 -19.89 63.39
CA GLY A 23 18.61 -19.08 64.33
C GLY A 23 18.30 -17.59 64.15
N GLN A 24 17.53 -17.02 65.09
CA GLN A 24 17.20 -15.59 65.21
C GLN A 24 18.44 -14.75 65.51
N ASP A 25 18.52 -13.51 64.99
CA ASP A 25 18.51 -12.33 65.85
C ASP A 25 18.43 -11.01 65.07
N GLU A 26 17.81 -10.05 65.74
CA GLU A 26 17.29 -8.77 65.29
C GLU A 26 18.34 -7.78 64.79
N LYS A 27 17.98 -7.03 63.73
CA LYS A 27 18.07 -5.55 63.73
C LYS A 27 17.19 -4.98 62.63
N LYS A 28 16.02 -4.53 63.04
CA LYS A 28 15.00 -3.87 62.24
C LYS A 28 15.53 -2.49 61.80
N ASN A 29 16.16 -2.44 60.63
CA ASN A 29 16.47 -1.20 59.92
C ASN A 29 15.40 -1.06 58.83
N GLU A 30 14.35 -0.32 59.15
CA GLU A 30 13.23 -0.03 58.26
C GLU A 30 13.68 1.04 57.25
N SER A 31 14.61 0.68 56.38
CA SER A 31 14.83 1.44 55.15
C SER A 31 13.62 1.17 54.27
N ALA A 32 12.84 2.23 54.01
CA ALA A 32 11.78 2.22 53.03
C ALA A 32 12.40 1.93 51.65
N GLU A 33 12.59 0.65 51.37
CA GLU A 33 12.96 0.11 50.07
C GLU A 33 11.79 0.47 49.15
N LYS A 34 11.92 1.62 48.47
CA LYS A 34 11.04 1.99 47.37
C LYS A 34 11.10 0.82 46.40
N LYS A 35 10.12 -0.08 46.46
CA LYS A 35 9.83 -1.07 45.42
C LYS A 35 9.72 -0.27 44.13
N GLU A 36 10.83 -0.20 43.39
CA GLU A 36 10.88 0.42 42.09
C GLU A 36 9.87 -0.38 41.27
N LYS A 37 8.70 0.21 41.01
CA LYS A 37 7.67 -0.45 40.21
C LYS A 37 8.38 -0.93 38.95
N PRO A 38 8.27 -2.23 38.58
CA PRO A 38 8.96 -2.75 37.42
C PRO A 38 8.64 -1.80 36.26
N LYS A 39 9.67 -1.13 35.75
CA LYS A 39 9.53 -0.19 34.64
C LYS A 39 8.90 -1.02 33.54
N LYS A 40 7.63 -0.75 33.23
CA LYS A 40 6.94 -1.39 32.11
C LYS A 40 7.90 -1.29 30.92
N PRO A 41 8.24 -2.41 30.26
CA PRO A 41 9.19 -2.38 29.15
C PRO A 41 8.75 -1.26 28.21
N LYS A 42 9.64 -0.31 27.96
CA LYS A 42 9.33 0.80 27.05
C LYS A 42 9.01 0.16 25.71
N PHE A 43 7.80 0.36 25.23
CA PHE A 43 7.39 -0.08 23.91
C PHE A 43 8.35 0.56 22.89
N VAL A 44 9.19 -0.27 22.25
CA VAL A 44 10.05 0.16 21.15
C VAL A 44 9.22 -0.01 19.88
N GLY A 45 8.32 0.94 19.64
CA GLY A 45 7.67 1.07 18.34
C GLY A 45 8.71 1.47 17.31
N GLY A 46 8.80 0.76 16.19
CA GLY A 46 9.60 1.22 15.06
C GLY A 46 9.09 2.60 14.65
N LYS A 47 9.97 3.59 14.54
CA LYS A 47 9.58 4.85 13.91
C LYS A 47 9.45 4.57 12.41
N ALA A 48 8.26 4.76 11.85
CA ALA A 48 8.08 4.81 10.40
C ALA A 48 8.76 6.07 9.81
N ASP A 49 10.09 6.06 9.83
CA ASP A 49 10.93 7.14 9.32
C ASP A 49 11.28 6.95 7.82
N LEU A 50 10.85 5.84 7.20
CA LEU A 50 11.17 5.55 5.80
C LEU A 50 10.71 6.69 4.87
N PHE A 51 9.43 7.10 4.95
CA PHE A 51 8.90 8.17 4.11
C PHE A 51 9.54 9.55 4.37
N ARG A 52 10.16 9.76 5.54
CA ARG A 52 10.96 10.96 5.80
C ARG A 52 12.33 10.94 5.12
N HIS A 53 12.74 9.78 4.61
CA HIS A 53 14.05 9.57 3.98
C HIS A 53 13.95 9.24 2.50
N VAL A 54 12.78 8.79 2.02
CA VAL A 54 12.47 8.67 0.60
C VAL A 54 12.75 10.00 -0.10
N LYS A 55 13.48 9.93 -1.21
CA LYS A 55 13.81 11.10 -2.03
C LYS A 55 12.76 11.23 -3.11
N LYS A 56 12.03 12.35 -3.09
CA LYS A 56 10.96 12.65 -4.05
C LYS A 56 11.46 13.70 -5.02
N HIS A 57 11.33 13.43 -6.32
CA HIS A 57 11.82 14.29 -7.37
C HIS A 57 10.82 14.36 -8.51
N PHE A 58 10.81 15.48 -9.22
CA PHE A 58 10.33 15.49 -10.60
C PHE A 58 11.47 15.06 -11.53
N ALA A 59 11.11 14.37 -12.60
CA ALA A 59 12.02 13.93 -13.63
C ALA A 59 11.33 13.91 -14.99
N THR A 60 12.10 13.99 -16.06
CA THR A 60 11.64 13.59 -17.39
C THR A 60 11.89 12.10 -17.56
N LEU A 61 10.87 11.35 -17.98
CA LEU A 61 11.01 9.95 -18.32
C LEU A 61 11.71 9.81 -19.68
N VAL A 62 12.86 9.15 -19.73
CA VAL A 62 13.64 8.97 -20.96
C VAL A 62 13.33 7.62 -21.61
N ASP A 63 13.22 6.56 -20.81
CA ASP A 63 13.04 5.21 -21.31
C ASP A 63 12.40 4.30 -20.26
N VAL A 64 11.69 3.26 -20.72
CA VAL A 64 11.09 2.19 -19.91
C VAL A 64 11.49 0.85 -20.51
N ASP A 65 12.24 0.05 -19.76
CA ASP A 65 12.68 -1.29 -20.16
C ASP A 65 12.01 -2.35 -19.28
N GLU A 66 11.08 -3.10 -19.86
CA GLU A 66 10.38 -4.24 -19.23
C GLU A 66 10.85 -5.60 -19.80
N SER A 67 11.96 -5.63 -20.55
CA SER A 67 12.41 -6.84 -21.26
C SER A 67 13.17 -7.86 -20.40
N GLY A 68 13.56 -7.49 -19.18
CA GLY A 68 14.31 -8.34 -18.26
C GLY A 68 13.52 -8.77 -17.02
N ASP A 69 14.21 -9.43 -16.09
CA ASP A 69 13.64 -9.96 -14.83
C ASP A 69 13.02 -8.88 -13.91
N ALA A 70 13.40 -7.62 -14.11
CA ALA A 70 12.83 -6.48 -13.40
C ALA A 70 12.75 -5.27 -14.31
N ALA A 71 11.62 -4.57 -14.26
CA ALA A 71 11.43 -3.32 -14.98
C ALA A 71 12.49 -2.28 -14.56
N ARG A 72 12.96 -1.51 -15.54
CA ARG A 72 13.90 -0.40 -15.34
C ARG A 72 13.36 0.85 -16.01
N VAL A 73 13.68 2.00 -15.43
CA VAL A 73 13.38 3.30 -16.02
C VAL A 73 14.66 4.13 -16.15
N THR A 74 14.78 4.87 -17.23
CA THR A 74 15.82 5.90 -17.39
C THR A 74 15.18 7.26 -17.15
N LEU A 75 15.75 8.04 -16.24
CA LEU A 75 15.19 9.31 -15.77
C LEU A 75 16.22 10.42 -15.91
N HIS A 76 15.77 11.57 -16.38
CA HIS A 76 16.49 12.83 -16.23
C HIS A 76 15.87 13.61 -15.06
N ILE A 77 16.48 13.49 -13.88
CA ILE A 77 15.99 14.13 -12.66
C ILE A 77 16.22 15.64 -12.74
N GLU A 78 15.19 16.44 -12.41
CA GLU A 78 15.29 17.90 -12.44
C GLU A 78 16.43 18.40 -11.54
N GLY A 79 17.28 19.27 -12.10
CA GLY A 79 18.47 19.80 -11.42
C GLY A 79 19.71 18.91 -11.49
N GLN A 80 19.64 17.75 -12.16
CA GLN A 80 20.81 16.92 -12.48
C GLN A 80 21.19 17.08 -13.96
N GLU A 81 22.49 17.00 -14.28
CA GLU A 81 22.97 17.13 -15.66
C GLU A 81 22.84 15.82 -16.45
N ALA A 82 22.97 14.68 -15.79
CA ALA A 82 23.02 13.37 -16.42
C ALA A 82 21.74 12.57 -16.19
N GLU A 83 21.40 11.75 -17.18
CA GLU A 83 20.39 10.71 -17.06
C GLU A 83 20.87 9.59 -16.12
N SER A 84 19.92 8.93 -15.46
CA SER A 84 20.21 7.84 -14.53
C SER A 84 19.21 6.70 -14.73
N LYS A 85 19.72 5.46 -14.66
CA LYS A 85 18.91 4.24 -14.77
C LYS A 85 18.58 3.69 -13.40
N TRP A 86 17.32 3.34 -13.19
CA TRP A 86 16.82 2.85 -11.92
C TRP A 86 16.03 1.56 -12.11
N GLN A 87 16.27 0.60 -11.22
CA GLN A 87 15.39 -0.56 -11.09
C GLN A 87 14.08 -0.12 -10.44
N VAL A 88 12.96 -0.54 -11.01
CA VAL A 88 11.63 -0.43 -10.41
C VAL A 88 11.45 -1.63 -9.48
N LYS A 89 11.10 -1.37 -8.21
CA LYS A 89 10.85 -2.48 -7.28
C LYS A 89 9.62 -3.27 -7.74
N PRO A 90 9.59 -4.60 -7.51
CA PRO A 90 8.43 -5.41 -7.86
C PRO A 90 7.12 -4.96 -7.19
N ASP A 91 7.21 -4.30 -6.03
CA ASP A 91 6.09 -3.74 -5.27
C ASP A 91 5.96 -2.22 -5.42
N ALA A 92 6.64 -1.62 -6.41
CA ALA A 92 6.57 -0.18 -6.64
C ALA A 92 5.16 0.25 -7.07
N GLU A 93 4.71 1.38 -6.55
CA GLU A 93 3.43 1.96 -6.94
C GLU A 93 3.59 2.77 -8.24
N ILE A 94 2.89 2.37 -9.29
CA ILE A 94 2.84 3.13 -10.55
C ILE A 94 1.48 3.81 -10.65
N LYS A 95 1.46 5.12 -10.89
CA LYS A 95 0.23 5.91 -11.00
C LYS A 95 0.08 6.59 -12.35
N ILE A 96 -1.07 6.35 -12.96
CA ILE A 96 -1.48 6.90 -14.25
C ILE A 96 -2.88 7.48 -14.07
N HIS A 97 -3.07 8.74 -14.44
CA HIS A 97 -4.35 9.45 -14.37
C HIS A 97 -5.09 9.30 -13.03
N GLY A 98 -4.38 9.39 -11.90
CA GLY A 98 -4.97 9.25 -10.57
C GLY A 98 -5.44 7.83 -10.24
N TRP A 99 -4.90 6.80 -10.90
CA TRP A 99 -5.17 5.40 -10.57
C TRP A 99 -3.90 4.53 -10.67
N TRP A 100 -3.95 3.27 -10.25
CA TRP A 100 -2.84 2.32 -10.44
C TRP A 100 -2.63 2.01 -11.94
N GLY A 101 -1.38 1.78 -12.33
CA GLY A 101 -1.03 1.40 -13.70
C GLY A 101 0.23 0.55 -13.78
N ARG A 102 0.81 0.48 -14.99
CA ARG A 102 2.05 -0.24 -15.29
C ARG A 102 3.12 0.68 -15.84
N PRO A 103 4.42 0.32 -15.71
CA PRO A 103 5.51 1.11 -16.29
C PRO A 103 5.32 1.33 -17.81
N SER A 104 4.85 0.33 -18.56
CA SER A 104 4.56 0.43 -20.01
C SER A 104 3.53 1.50 -20.40
N GLN A 105 2.71 1.99 -19.46
CA GLN A 105 1.72 3.03 -19.76
C GLN A 105 2.32 4.44 -19.73
N LEU A 106 3.48 4.61 -19.08
CA LEU A 106 4.18 5.88 -19.04
C LEU A 106 4.73 6.23 -20.44
N GLN A 107 4.73 7.51 -20.80
CA GLN A 107 5.22 7.97 -22.10
C GLN A 107 6.60 8.62 -21.96
N THR A 108 7.54 8.22 -22.81
CA THR A 108 8.84 8.89 -22.92
C THR A 108 8.66 10.37 -23.23
N GLY A 109 9.41 11.22 -22.55
CA GLY A 109 9.36 12.68 -22.63
C GLY A 109 8.42 13.31 -21.60
N ASP A 110 7.51 12.54 -21.00
CA ASP A 110 6.62 13.06 -19.96
C ASP A 110 7.38 13.42 -18.69
N ARG A 111 6.88 14.45 -18.02
CA ARG A 111 7.27 14.80 -16.66
C ARG A 111 6.57 13.85 -15.69
N VAL A 112 7.35 13.21 -14.84
CA VAL A 112 6.90 12.25 -13.84
C VAL A 112 7.37 12.65 -12.45
N TRP A 113 6.64 12.22 -11.43
CA TRP A 113 7.04 12.33 -10.04
C TRP A 113 7.51 10.99 -9.51
N VAL A 114 8.76 10.92 -9.09
CA VAL A 114 9.43 9.68 -8.70
C VAL A 114 9.84 9.70 -7.24
N TRP A 115 9.61 8.57 -6.56
CA TRP A 115 10.04 8.32 -5.20
C TRP A 115 11.13 7.26 -5.20
N LEU A 116 12.32 7.63 -4.74
CA LEU A 116 13.46 6.74 -4.69
C LEU A 116 13.61 6.17 -3.27
N ALA A 117 13.59 4.83 -3.18
CA ALA A 117 13.95 4.11 -1.98
C ALA A 117 15.42 4.37 -1.64
N VAL A 118 15.73 4.43 -0.34
CA VAL A 118 17.09 4.71 0.13
C VAL A 118 17.65 3.57 0.99
N ASP A 119 18.96 3.36 0.92
CA ASP A 119 19.69 2.45 1.80
C ASP A 119 19.87 3.01 3.23
N ARG A 120 20.60 2.28 4.09
CA ARG A 120 20.90 2.72 5.47
C ARG A 120 21.76 4.00 5.52
N GLN A 121 22.49 4.28 4.44
CA GLN A 121 23.31 5.48 4.24
C GLN A 121 22.50 6.62 3.60
N LYS A 122 21.18 6.44 3.43
CA LYS A 122 20.24 7.38 2.79
C LYS A 122 20.57 7.67 1.33
N LYS A 123 21.26 6.75 0.65
CA LYS A 123 21.54 6.84 -0.78
C LYS A 123 20.38 6.21 -1.56
N PRO A 124 19.87 6.85 -2.62
CA PRO A 124 18.87 6.26 -3.51
C PRO A 124 19.34 4.92 -4.11
N THR A 125 18.44 3.95 -4.23
CA THR A 125 18.75 2.59 -4.72
C THR A 125 17.82 2.10 -5.81
N SER A 126 16.53 2.43 -5.74
CA SER A 126 15.48 1.91 -6.63
C SER A 126 14.26 2.82 -6.61
N VAL A 127 13.38 2.68 -7.61
CA VAL A 127 12.08 3.37 -7.65
C VAL A 127 11.08 2.60 -6.78
N LEU A 128 10.49 3.29 -5.81
CA LEU A 128 9.43 2.78 -4.95
C LEU A 128 8.04 3.28 -5.38
N MET A 129 7.98 4.41 -6.08
CA MET A 129 6.77 4.92 -6.70
C MET A 129 7.11 5.81 -7.88
N ILE A 130 6.30 5.77 -8.93
CA ILE A 130 6.29 6.75 -10.01
C ILE A 130 4.85 7.14 -10.31
N ALA A 131 4.61 8.42 -10.51
CA ALA A 131 3.31 8.97 -10.86
C ALA A 131 3.47 9.85 -12.10
N ASP A 132 2.54 9.75 -13.06
CA ASP A 132 2.41 10.79 -14.06
C ASP A 132 2.05 12.14 -13.40
N GLU A 133 2.25 13.23 -14.12
CA GLU A 133 2.06 14.56 -13.54
C GLU A 133 0.63 14.83 -13.08
N ILE A 134 -0.37 14.26 -13.77
CA ILE A 134 -1.78 14.35 -13.38
C ILE A 134 -2.02 13.63 -12.04
N SER A 135 -1.50 12.41 -11.90
CA SER A 135 -1.58 11.65 -10.65
C SER A 135 -0.87 12.37 -9.51
N GLU A 136 0.27 13.01 -9.77
CA GLU A 136 0.97 13.81 -8.74
C GLU A 136 0.13 14.98 -8.25
N GLN A 137 -0.51 15.72 -9.15
CA GLN A 137 -1.41 16.83 -8.79
C GLN A 137 -2.60 16.31 -7.98
N ASP A 138 -3.17 15.19 -8.39
CA ASP A 138 -4.27 14.52 -7.69
C ASP A 138 -3.87 14.07 -6.27
N ILE A 139 -2.70 13.43 -6.14
CA ILE A 139 -2.12 13.01 -4.86
C ILE A 139 -2.05 14.18 -3.86
N HIS A 140 -1.64 15.36 -4.32
CA HIS A 140 -1.57 16.54 -3.49
C HIS A 140 -2.93 17.26 -3.36
N GLY A 141 -3.90 16.91 -4.21
CA GLY A 141 -5.15 17.64 -4.39
C GLY A 141 -4.89 19.10 -4.76
N GLN A 142 -3.92 19.31 -5.66
CA GLN A 142 -3.40 20.60 -6.11
C GLN A 142 -3.39 20.65 -7.65
N PRO A 143 -4.56 20.80 -8.29
CA PRO A 143 -4.60 21.14 -9.72
C PRO A 143 -3.95 22.53 -9.95
N TRP A 144 -3.53 22.80 -11.19
CA TRP A 144 -3.01 24.12 -11.54
C TRP A 144 -4.13 25.07 -11.90
N THR A 145 -4.07 26.30 -11.40
CA THR A 145 -4.88 27.42 -11.89
C THR A 145 -4.24 28.03 -13.13
N VAL A 146 -5.02 28.20 -14.19
CA VAL A 146 -4.61 28.99 -15.37
C VAL A 146 -4.71 30.47 -15.00
N GLU A 147 -3.59 31.17 -14.86
CA GLU A 147 -3.58 32.60 -14.51
C GLU A 147 -3.78 33.49 -15.73
N THR A 148 -3.06 33.21 -16.81
CA THR A 148 -3.22 33.92 -18.08
C THR A 148 -3.09 32.96 -19.25
N ILE A 149 -3.76 33.31 -20.34
CA ILE A 149 -3.70 32.63 -21.64
C ILE A 149 -3.32 33.71 -22.65
N SER A 150 -2.16 33.57 -23.29
CA SER A 150 -1.74 34.49 -24.35
C SER A 150 -2.40 34.15 -25.68
N GLU A 151 -2.36 35.08 -26.63
CA GLU A 151 -2.89 34.89 -27.99
C GLU A 151 -2.24 33.72 -28.75
N ASN A 152 -0.99 33.39 -28.43
CA ASN A 152 -0.27 32.24 -29.02
C ASN A 152 -0.49 30.92 -28.26
N GLY A 153 -1.38 30.88 -27.27
CA GLY A 153 -1.69 29.65 -26.51
C GLY A 153 -0.66 29.27 -25.43
N GLN A 154 0.21 30.22 -25.03
CA GLN A 154 1.06 30.05 -23.87
C GLN A 154 0.22 30.27 -22.60
N LEU A 155 0.30 29.31 -21.69
CA LEU A 155 -0.39 29.31 -20.40
C LEU A 155 0.60 29.72 -19.31
N ASN A 156 0.18 30.60 -18.42
CA ASN A 156 0.86 30.82 -17.15
C ASN A 156 0.09 30.09 -16.05
N LEU A 157 0.70 29.08 -15.44
CA LEU A 157 0.08 28.19 -14.47
C LEU A 157 0.61 28.51 -13.07
N LYS A 158 -0.27 28.50 -12.07
CA LYS A 158 0.10 28.59 -10.66
C LYS A 158 -0.63 27.53 -9.82
N ILE A 159 -0.01 27.09 -8.73
CA ILE A 159 -0.71 26.27 -7.75
C ILE A 159 -1.51 27.20 -6.82
N PRO A 160 -2.82 26.99 -6.64
CA PRO A 160 -3.64 27.82 -5.76
C PRO A 160 -3.04 27.89 -4.36
N ASN A 161 -2.96 29.10 -3.79
CA ASN A 161 -2.50 29.37 -2.42
C ASN A 161 -1.02 29.02 -2.11
N GLU A 162 -0.24 28.53 -3.06
CA GLU A 162 1.17 28.20 -2.85
C GLU A 162 2.09 29.30 -3.40
N LYS A 163 2.69 30.07 -2.49
CA LYS A 163 3.56 31.21 -2.86
C LYS A 163 5.00 30.79 -3.14
N ARG A 164 5.42 29.59 -2.75
CA ARG A 164 6.80 29.13 -2.89
C ARG A 164 7.05 28.38 -4.19
N VAL A 165 5.99 27.97 -4.89
CA VAL A 165 6.10 27.32 -6.19
C VAL A 165 6.06 28.40 -7.26
N ASN A 166 7.12 28.46 -8.06
CA ASN A 166 7.18 29.41 -9.17
C ASN A 166 6.10 29.08 -10.21
N PRO A 167 5.41 30.09 -10.77
CA PRO A 167 4.51 29.88 -11.88
C PRO A 167 5.23 29.17 -13.04
N ARG A 168 4.55 28.23 -13.69
CA ARG A 168 5.06 27.55 -14.89
C ARG A 168 4.48 28.16 -16.13
N LYS A 169 5.33 28.36 -17.13
CA LYS A 169 4.91 28.71 -18.48
C LYS A 169 4.95 27.47 -19.35
N VAL A 170 3.81 27.13 -19.96
CA VAL A 170 3.72 25.98 -20.87
C VAL A 170 2.95 26.38 -22.13
N GLN A 171 3.31 25.79 -23.25
CA GLN A 171 2.63 25.93 -24.52
C GLN A 171 1.56 24.84 -24.62
N LEU A 172 0.30 25.22 -24.82
CA LEU A 172 -0.76 24.25 -25.06
C LEU A 172 -0.51 23.50 -26.37
N ALA A 173 -0.38 22.17 -26.29
CA ALA A 173 -0.16 21.33 -27.47
C ALA A 173 -1.46 20.86 -28.13
N GLN A 174 -2.53 20.72 -27.33
CA GLN A 174 -3.82 20.24 -27.80
C GLN A 174 -4.64 21.38 -28.41
N GLN A 175 -5.13 21.18 -29.63
CA GLN A 175 -6.03 22.12 -30.28
C GLN A 175 -7.48 21.93 -29.77
N GLY A 176 -8.25 23.00 -29.69
CA GLY A 176 -9.68 22.94 -29.39
C GLY A 176 -10.05 22.77 -27.92
N VAL A 177 -9.08 22.78 -27.00
CA VAL A 177 -9.37 22.84 -25.55
C VAL A 177 -9.72 24.28 -25.17
N GLU A 178 -10.93 24.49 -24.69
CA GLU A 178 -11.36 25.79 -24.16
C GLU A 178 -10.93 25.90 -22.70
N LEU A 179 -9.93 26.75 -22.43
CA LEU A 179 -9.44 27.03 -21.08
C LEU A 179 -9.88 28.42 -20.65
N LYS A 180 -10.16 28.58 -19.36
CA LYS A 180 -10.51 29.87 -18.76
C LYS A 180 -9.51 30.28 -17.70
N ALA A 181 -9.10 31.54 -17.76
CA ALA A 181 -8.28 32.12 -16.71
C ALA A 181 -9.05 32.13 -15.38
N GLY A 182 -8.39 31.71 -14.31
CA GLY A 182 -8.96 31.55 -12.97
C GLY A 182 -9.51 30.15 -12.68
N GLU A 183 -9.66 29.28 -13.67
CA GLU A 183 -10.10 27.90 -13.47
C GLU A 183 -8.92 26.94 -13.21
N GLU A 184 -9.23 25.83 -12.54
CA GLU A 184 -8.30 24.78 -12.14
C GLU A 184 -8.38 23.59 -13.09
N TYR A 185 -7.24 23.08 -13.52
CA TYR A 185 -7.14 21.90 -14.37
C TYR A 185 -5.95 21.03 -13.96
N PHE A 186 -6.00 19.76 -14.35
CA PHE A 186 -4.87 18.85 -14.25
C PHE A 186 -4.10 18.83 -15.56
N PHE A 187 -2.78 18.89 -15.47
CA PHE A 187 -1.91 18.98 -16.65
C PHE A 187 -0.93 17.80 -16.74
N ARG A 188 -0.73 17.26 -17.94
CA ARG A 188 0.43 16.42 -18.27
C ARG A 188 1.36 17.19 -19.20
N THR A 189 2.61 17.35 -18.80
CA THR A 189 3.60 18.12 -19.57
C THR A 189 4.79 17.29 -20.04
N ALA A 190 5.36 17.70 -21.17
CA ALA A 190 6.63 17.23 -21.68
C ALA A 190 7.48 18.46 -22.04
N GLY A 191 8.51 18.73 -21.24
CA GLY A 191 9.27 19.98 -21.31
C GLY A 191 8.37 21.20 -21.10
N GLU A 192 8.35 22.12 -22.07
CA GLU A 192 7.54 23.34 -22.05
C GLU A 192 6.16 23.16 -22.70
N ARG A 193 5.72 21.93 -22.98
CA ARG A 193 4.44 21.67 -23.66
C ARG A 193 3.44 21.02 -22.72
N ALA A 194 2.22 21.54 -22.66
CA ALA A 194 1.08 20.87 -22.04
C ALA A 194 0.45 19.92 -23.07
N LEU A 195 0.69 18.61 -22.89
CA LEU A 195 0.24 17.56 -23.79
C LEU A 195 -1.21 17.16 -23.56
N GLU A 196 -1.66 17.19 -22.31
CA GLU A 196 -3.01 16.83 -21.89
C GLU A 196 -3.46 17.80 -20.80
N VAL A 197 -4.71 18.26 -20.89
CA VAL A 197 -5.36 19.14 -19.92
C VAL A 197 -6.74 18.60 -19.63
N VAL A 198 -7.04 18.32 -18.36
CA VAL A 198 -8.30 17.67 -17.97
C VAL A 198 -8.94 18.36 -16.78
N THR A 199 -10.26 18.41 -16.76
CA THR A 199 -11.04 18.84 -15.58
C THR A 199 -11.10 17.71 -14.55
N GLU A 200 -11.65 17.99 -13.37
CA GLU A 200 -11.92 16.95 -12.35
C GLU A 200 -12.87 15.86 -12.88
N ALA A 201 -13.89 16.23 -13.67
CA ALA A 201 -14.83 15.27 -14.25
C ALA A 201 -14.16 14.38 -15.32
N ASP A 202 -13.28 14.97 -16.13
CA ASP A 202 -12.48 14.23 -17.12
C ASP A 202 -11.50 13.28 -16.42
N LEU A 203 -10.85 13.72 -15.34
CA LEU A 203 -9.96 12.87 -14.53
C LEU A 203 -10.70 11.65 -13.97
N GLU A 204 -11.92 11.83 -13.44
CA GLU A 204 -12.70 10.69 -12.96
C GLU A 204 -13.08 9.71 -14.10
N SER A 205 -13.31 10.23 -15.30
CA SER A 205 -13.53 9.40 -16.50
C SER A 205 -12.26 8.61 -16.87
N LEU A 206 -11.09 9.24 -16.81
CA LEU A 206 -9.80 8.56 -17.03
C LEU A 206 -9.53 7.48 -15.98
N ARG A 207 -9.84 7.74 -14.69
CA ARG A 207 -9.74 6.72 -13.64
C ARG A 207 -10.67 5.55 -13.88
N ASN A 208 -11.89 5.79 -14.36
CA ASN A 208 -12.80 4.71 -14.74
C ASN A 208 -12.20 3.86 -15.88
N ALA A 209 -11.69 4.50 -16.92
CA ALA A 209 -11.02 3.79 -18.02
C ALA A 209 -9.80 2.99 -17.55
N GLN A 210 -8.99 3.55 -16.64
CA GLN A 210 -7.82 2.86 -16.08
C GLN A 210 -8.22 1.68 -15.17
N ARG A 211 -9.32 1.80 -14.41
CA ARG A 211 -9.92 0.68 -13.67
C ARG A 211 -10.37 -0.43 -14.60
N ASP A 212 -11.10 -0.09 -15.66
CA ASP A 212 -11.58 -1.05 -16.65
C ASP A 212 -10.42 -1.78 -17.34
N TRP A 213 -9.38 -1.05 -17.71
CA TRP A 213 -8.17 -1.62 -18.27
C TRP A 213 -7.49 -2.61 -17.30
N LEU A 214 -7.32 -2.24 -16.03
CA LEU A 214 -6.77 -3.16 -15.02
C LEU A 214 -7.64 -4.41 -14.82
N ARG A 215 -8.97 -4.28 -14.91
CA ARG A 215 -9.86 -5.45 -14.85
C ARG A 215 -9.58 -6.41 -15.99
N GLU A 216 -9.40 -5.92 -17.21
CA GLU A 216 -9.02 -6.76 -18.35
C GLU A 216 -7.66 -7.45 -18.13
N VAL A 217 -6.68 -6.72 -17.60
CA VAL A 217 -5.37 -7.29 -17.25
C VAL A 217 -5.53 -8.40 -16.23
N TRP A 218 -6.26 -8.17 -15.14
CA TRP A 218 -6.46 -9.17 -14.08
C TRP A 218 -7.25 -10.40 -14.53
N ARG A 219 -8.20 -10.27 -15.47
CA ARG A 219 -8.89 -11.42 -16.07
C ARG A 219 -7.93 -12.32 -16.84
N LYS A 220 -6.96 -11.72 -17.52
CA LYS A 220 -6.00 -12.44 -18.37
C LYS A 220 -4.84 -13.01 -17.56
N GLU A 221 -4.25 -12.18 -16.70
CA GLU A 221 -2.98 -12.45 -16.06
C GLU A 221 -3.13 -12.90 -14.61
N GLY A 222 -4.26 -12.60 -13.96
CA GLY A 222 -4.49 -12.83 -12.54
C GLY A 222 -4.11 -11.61 -11.68
N LEU A 223 -4.52 -11.65 -10.41
CA LEU A 223 -4.25 -10.58 -9.44
C LEU A 223 -2.80 -10.64 -8.97
N PRO A 224 -1.99 -9.59 -9.18
CA PRO A 224 -0.59 -9.62 -8.78
C PRO A 224 -0.42 -9.58 -7.26
N GLY A 225 0.61 -10.26 -6.79
CA GLY A 225 0.97 -10.31 -5.39
C GLY A 225 2.30 -10.99 -5.14
N MET A 226 2.53 -11.36 -3.89
CA MET A 226 3.76 -11.99 -3.43
C MET A 226 3.47 -13.07 -2.39
N ILE A 227 4.22 -14.18 -2.43
CA ILE A 227 4.20 -15.21 -1.40
C ILE A 227 4.89 -14.69 -0.14
N THR A 228 4.20 -14.71 1.00
CA THR A 228 4.76 -14.26 2.28
C THR A 228 4.96 -15.40 3.27
N PHE A 229 4.32 -16.54 3.05
CA PHE A 229 4.45 -17.72 3.90
C PHE A 229 4.20 -19.01 3.10
N LEU A 230 4.94 -20.06 3.43
CA LEU A 230 4.80 -21.40 2.87
C LEU A 230 4.85 -22.44 3.99
N HIS A 231 3.96 -23.42 3.93
CA HIS A 231 3.95 -24.58 4.82
C HIS A 231 3.70 -25.86 4.01
N PRO A 232 4.73 -26.38 3.32
CA PRO A 232 4.57 -27.45 2.32
C PRO A 232 3.92 -28.72 2.86
N ILE A 233 4.20 -29.08 4.12
CA ILE A 233 3.63 -30.27 4.77
C ILE A 233 2.11 -30.17 4.92
N GLY A 234 1.62 -28.97 5.24
CA GLY A 234 0.18 -28.73 5.45
C GLY A 234 -0.54 -28.23 4.21
N GLY A 235 0.19 -27.98 3.11
CA GLY A 235 -0.35 -27.34 1.91
C GLY A 235 -0.84 -25.91 2.14
N GLU A 236 -0.53 -25.27 3.27
CA GLU A 236 -0.93 -23.88 3.54
C GLU A 236 0.10 -22.90 2.97
N MET A 237 -0.36 -21.79 2.40
CA MET A 237 0.49 -20.66 2.01
C MET A 237 -0.24 -19.34 2.28
N GLU A 238 0.51 -18.26 2.47
CA GLU A 238 -0.06 -16.91 2.52
C GLU A 238 0.53 -16.06 1.41
N VAL A 239 -0.33 -15.26 0.78
CA VAL A 239 0.04 -14.28 -0.23
C VAL A 239 -0.47 -12.90 0.18
N PHE A 240 0.32 -11.86 -0.13
CA PHE A 240 -0.14 -10.47 -0.12
C PHE A 240 -0.42 -10.04 -1.55
N LEU A 241 -1.66 -9.67 -1.82
CA LEU A 241 -2.04 -9.07 -3.09
C LEU A 241 -1.66 -7.60 -3.10
N ASP A 242 -1.27 -7.11 -4.26
CA ASP A 242 -0.86 -5.72 -4.42
C ASP A 242 -2.02 -4.75 -4.20
N HIS A 243 -1.69 -3.48 -3.93
CA HIS A 243 -2.69 -2.44 -3.68
C HIS A 243 -3.72 -2.31 -4.80
N GLU A 244 -3.28 -2.41 -6.05
CA GLU A 244 -4.18 -2.33 -7.19
C GLU A 244 -5.24 -3.44 -7.15
N ALA A 245 -4.87 -4.64 -6.71
CA ALA A 245 -5.74 -5.80 -6.64
C ALA A 245 -6.58 -5.87 -5.36
N ILE A 246 -6.45 -4.91 -4.44
CA ILE A 246 -7.03 -4.99 -3.10
C ILE A 246 -8.55 -5.22 -3.13
N ARG A 247 -9.28 -4.52 -4.01
CA ARG A 247 -10.74 -4.61 -4.08
C ARG A 247 -11.20 -5.96 -4.60
N TRP A 248 -10.49 -6.51 -5.59
CA TRP A 248 -10.83 -7.82 -6.16
C TRP A 248 -10.44 -8.94 -5.20
N GLY A 249 -9.26 -8.86 -4.60
CA GLY A 249 -8.78 -9.81 -3.60
C GLY A 249 -9.68 -9.91 -2.37
N ARG A 250 -10.17 -8.78 -1.86
CA ARG A 250 -11.12 -8.75 -0.74
C ARG A 250 -12.44 -9.44 -1.06
N TYR A 251 -12.81 -9.60 -2.33
CA TYR A 251 -14.04 -10.29 -2.68
C TYR A 251 -13.98 -11.81 -2.43
N LEU A 252 -12.79 -12.41 -2.33
CA LEU A 252 -12.61 -13.84 -2.09
C LEU A 252 -13.21 -14.30 -0.75
N LYS A 253 -13.75 -15.51 -0.72
CA LYS A 253 -14.38 -16.15 0.44
C LYS A 253 -13.74 -17.50 0.73
N GLU A 254 -13.90 -17.98 1.96
CA GLU A 254 -13.51 -19.35 2.31
C GLU A 254 -14.17 -20.37 1.37
N GLY A 255 -13.37 -21.29 0.84
CA GLY A 255 -13.80 -22.32 -0.10
C GLY A 255 -13.72 -21.93 -1.58
N ASP A 256 -13.48 -20.65 -1.92
CA ASP A 256 -13.33 -20.25 -3.32
C ASP A 256 -12.13 -20.97 -3.96
N ALA A 257 -12.36 -21.56 -5.13
CA ALA A 257 -11.32 -22.20 -5.93
C ALA A 257 -10.52 -21.13 -6.69
N VAL A 258 -9.20 -21.23 -6.62
CA VAL A 258 -8.27 -20.28 -7.25
C VAL A 258 -7.12 -21.01 -7.92
N LYS A 259 -6.43 -20.32 -8.84
CA LYS A 259 -5.16 -20.80 -9.38
C LYS A 259 -4.07 -19.77 -9.12
N LEU A 260 -2.91 -20.23 -8.68
CA LEU A 260 -1.73 -19.40 -8.48
C LEU A 260 -0.73 -19.66 -9.61
N GLN A 261 -0.17 -18.60 -10.17
CA GLN A 261 0.91 -18.64 -11.14
C GLN A 261 2.12 -17.90 -10.55
N VAL A 262 3.32 -18.45 -10.68
CA VAL A 262 4.56 -17.72 -10.31
C VAL A 262 5.07 -16.97 -11.52
N ASP A 263 5.48 -15.72 -11.34
CA ASP A 263 6.03 -14.87 -12.41
C ASP A 263 7.17 -15.60 -13.14
N GLY A 264 7.18 -15.50 -14.47
CA GLY A 264 8.17 -16.18 -15.32
C GLY A 264 7.91 -17.67 -15.52
N THR A 265 6.78 -18.21 -15.05
CA THR A 265 6.39 -19.61 -15.25
C THR A 265 5.00 -19.73 -15.86
N ASP A 266 4.78 -20.77 -16.68
CA ASP A 266 3.46 -21.12 -17.22
C ASP A 266 2.68 -22.08 -16.29
N ARG A 267 3.25 -22.42 -15.12
CA ARG A 267 2.66 -23.42 -14.22
C ARG A 267 1.58 -22.77 -13.36
N LEU A 268 0.41 -23.40 -13.37
CA LEU A 268 -0.71 -23.06 -12.50
C LEU A 268 -0.86 -24.09 -11.38
N PHE A 269 -0.97 -23.58 -10.16
CA PHE A 269 -1.21 -24.37 -8.95
C PHE A 269 -2.64 -24.20 -8.50
N GLU A 270 -3.37 -25.28 -8.31
CA GLU A 270 -4.75 -25.22 -7.81
C GLU A 270 -4.77 -25.13 -6.29
N ALA A 271 -5.54 -24.18 -5.77
CA ALA A 271 -5.72 -23.98 -4.35
C ALA A 271 -7.16 -23.60 -4.00
N VAL A 272 -7.47 -23.64 -2.71
CA VAL A 272 -8.71 -23.11 -2.15
C VAL A 272 -8.41 -21.99 -1.17
N VAL A 273 -9.23 -20.95 -1.17
CA VAL A 273 -9.12 -19.85 -0.20
C VAL A 273 -9.55 -20.35 1.17
N LYS A 274 -8.70 -20.16 2.18
CA LYS A 274 -9.03 -20.38 3.58
C LYS A 274 -9.57 -19.11 4.23
N PHE A 275 -8.95 -17.97 3.94
CA PHE A 275 -9.50 -16.65 4.26
C PHE A 275 -8.90 -15.58 3.34
N ALA A 276 -9.62 -14.46 3.23
CA ALA A 276 -9.12 -13.22 2.63
C ALA A 276 -9.56 -12.04 3.51
N GLU A 277 -8.62 -11.17 3.86
CA GLU A 277 -8.89 -10.04 4.76
C GLU A 277 -7.99 -8.84 4.43
N PRO A 278 -8.44 -7.61 4.74
CA PRO A 278 -7.57 -6.44 4.66
C PRO A 278 -6.41 -6.62 5.65
N TRP A 279 -5.19 -6.51 5.13
CA TRP A 279 -3.99 -6.46 5.95
C TRP A 279 -3.28 -5.15 5.65
N ARG A 280 -3.60 -4.17 6.50
CA ARG A 280 -3.15 -2.80 6.30
C ARG A 280 -3.57 -2.31 4.91
N GLU A 281 -2.64 -1.77 4.12
CA GLU A 281 -2.86 -1.29 2.76
C GLU A 281 -2.98 -2.41 1.68
N ARG A 282 -2.72 -3.69 2.03
CA ARG A 282 -2.79 -4.84 1.11
C ARG A 282 -3.96 -5.76 1.46
N THR A 283 -4.17 -6.81 0.65
CA THR A 283 -5.06 -7.93 1.03
C THR A 283 -4.21 -9.15 1.35
N ARG A 284 -4.42 -9.72 2.54
CA ARG A 284 -3.83 -11.00 2.92
C ARG A 284 -4.79 -12.11 2.53
N VAL A 285 -4.29 -13.07 1.74
CA VAL A 285 -5.06 -14.25 1.35
C VAL A 285 -4.29 -15.48 1.81
N LYS A 286 -4.96 -16.34 2.59
CA LYS A 286 -4.44 -17.65 2.95
C LYS A 286 -5.05 -18.70 2.05
N LEU A 287 -4.19 -19.52 1.47
CA LEU A 287 -4.56 -20.55 0.51
C LEU A 287 -4.17 -21.93 1.03
N VAL A 288 -4.90 -22.95 0.60
CA VAL A 288 -4.53 -24.36 0.77
C VAL A 288 -4.39 -25.00 -0.60
N SER A 289 -3.18 -25.40 -0.98
CA SER A 289 -2.92 -26.09 -2.24
C SER A 289 -3.51 -27.50 -2.21
N LYS A 290 -3.92 -28.01 -3.38
CA LYS A 290 -4.41 -29.39 -3.50
C LYS A 290 -3.32 -30.43 -3.23
N SER A 291 -2.06 -30.07 -3.47
CA SER A 291 -0.89 -30.91 -3.19
C SER A 291 0.16 -30.09 -2.44
N GLY A 292 0.77 -30.67 -1.41
CA GLY A 292 1.94 -30.08 -0.75
C GLY A 292 3.18 -30.04 -1.66
N LEU A 293 3.24 -30.93 -2.66
CA LEU A 293 4.33 -30.96 -3.64
C LEU A 293 4.36 -29.71 -4.52
N ASP A 294 3.21 -29.09 -4.75
CA ASP A 294 3.09 -27.84 -5.51
C ASP A 294 3.84 -26.69 -4.84
N GLN A 295 4.04 -26.76 -3.52
CA GLN A 295 4.77 -25.73 -2.77
C GLN A 295 6.27 -25.93 -2.74
N LEU A 296 6.79 -27.11 -3.12
CA LEU A 296 8.22 -27.39 -3.07
C LEU A 296 9.01 -26.57 -4.10
N ASP A 297 8.32 -26.11 -5.15
CA ASP A 297 8.89 -25.26 -6.20
C ASP A 297 8.61 -23.76 -5.96
N LEU A 298 8.04 -23.40 -4.79
CA LEU A 298 7.71 -22.02 -4.44
C LEU A 298 8.74 -21.44 -3.46
N GLU A 299 8.99 -20.14 -3.58
CA GLU A 299 9.86 -19.40 -2.68
C GLU A 299 9.11 -18.26 -1.99
N GLN A 300 9.44 -18.01 -0.72
CA GLN A 300 8.95 -16.79 -0.05
C GLN A 300 9.56 -15.56 -0.72
N GLY A 301 8.74 -14.55 -0.98
CA GLY A 301 9.13 -13.37 -1.75
C GLY A 301 8.92 -13.50 -3.26
N ALA A 302 8.61 -14.70 -3.76
CA ALA A 302 8.29 -14.89 -5.17
C ALA A 302 7.03 -14.09 -5.55
N ARG A 303 7.09 -13.47 -6.72
CA ARG A 303 5.97 -12.76 -7.33
C ARG A 303 5.02 -13.74 -7.98
N ILE A 304 3.73 -13.47 -7.82
CA ILE A 304 2.67 -14.35 -8.27
C ILE A 304 1.54 -13.57 -8.92
N HIS A 305 0.76 -14.30 -9.71
CA HIS A 305 -0.56 -13.90 -10.14
C HIS A 305 -1.60 -14.90 -9.62
N LEU A 306 -2.61 -14.38 -8.92
CA LEU A 306 -3.72 -15.15 -8.37
C LEU A 306 -4.94 -15.03 -9.28
N HIS A 307 -5.21 -16.10 -10.03
CA HIS A 307 -6.37 -16.22 -10.91
C HIS A 307 -7.61 -16.60 -10.11
N VAL A 308 -8.62 -15.75 -10.15
CA VAL A 308 -9.84 -15.87 -9.35
C VAL A 308 -11.08 -15.51 -10.16
N ALA A 309 -12.26 -15.87 -9.65
CA ALA A 309 -13.52 -15.44 -10.25
C ALA A 309 -13.68 -13.91 -10.16
N GLU A 310 -14.29 -13.32 -11.18
CA GLU A 310 -14.60 -11.89 -11.20
C GLU A 310 -15.76 -11.56 -10.24
N PRO A 311 -15.64 -10.52 -9.39
CA PRO A 311 -16.74 -10.04 -8.57
C PRO A 311 -17.90 -9.54 -9.43
N PRO A 312 -19.15 -9.67 -8.99
CA PRO A 312 -20.30 -9.10 -9.68
C PRO A 312 -20.12 -7.60 -9.96
N THR A 313 -20.59 -7.12 -11.11
CA THR A 313 -20.42 -5.73 -11.56
C THR A 313 -20.93 -4.73 -10.52
N GLU A 314 -22.04 -5.02 -9.84
CA GLU A 314 -22.61 -4.19 -8.78
C GLU A 314 -21.70 -4.06 -7.55
N VAL A 315 -20.91 -5.10 -7.23
CA VAL A 315 -19.92 -5.07 -6.16
C VAL A 315 -18.73 -4.24 -6.57
N GLN A 316 -18.30 -4.36 -7.83
CA GLN A 316 -17.18 -3.59 -8.37
C GLN A 316 -17.49 -2.09 -8.53
N ALA A 317 -18.72 -1.76 -8.90
CA ALA A 317 -19.20 -0.38 -9.03
C ALA A 317 -19.55 0.26 -7.69
N SER A 318 -19.67 -0.54 -6.62
CA SER A 318 -19.98 -0.05 -5.29
C SER A 318 -18.92 0.96 -4.80
N PRO A 319 -19.29 2.01 -4.05
CA PRO A 319 -18.30 2.85 -3.36
C PRO A 319 -17.68 2.14 -2.14
N TYR A 320 -18.24 1.02 -1.70
CA TYR A 320 -17.82 0.30 -0.49
C TYR A 320 -16.71 -0.72 -0.76
N PRO A 321 -15.89 -1.07 0.25
CA PRO A 321 -15.06 -2.27 0.21
C PRO A 321 -15.89 -3.51 -0.13
N THR A 322 -15.33 -4.42 -0.93
CA THR A 322 -16.06 -5.57 -1.52
C THR A 322 -16.41 -6.67 -0.52
N ASP A 323 -15.87 -6.57 0.69
CA ASP A 323 -16.04 -7.45 1.84
C ASP A 323 -16.81 -6.81 3.00
N ILE A 324 -17.41 -5.62 2.79
CA ILE A 324 -18.22 -4.94 3.79
C ILE A 324 -19.38 -5.82 4.29
N GLY A 325 -19.64 -5.84 5.60
CA GLY A 325 -20.74 -6.60 6.19
C GLY A 325 -20.48 -8.10 6.39
N ARG A 326 -19.27 -8.60 6.17
CA ARG A 326 -18.95 -10.05 6.37
C ARG A 326 -18.80 -10.45 7.82
N LEU A 327 -18.35 -9.52 8.66
CA LEU A 327 -18.03 -9.80 10.06
C LEU A 327 -19.22 -9.47 10.93
N THR A 328 -19.55 -10.35 11.87
CA THR A 328 -20.67 -10.17 12.80
C THR A 328 -20.19 -9.80 14.21
N ASP A 329 -19.02 -10.30 14.61
CA ASP A 329 -18.42 -9.97 15.90
C ASP A 329 -18.00 -8.49 15.97
N LYS A 330 -18.34 -7.81 17.07
CA LYS A 330 -18.06 -6.40 17.27
C LYS A 330 -16.57 -6.09 17.17
N SER A 331 -15.72 -6.88 17.83
CA SER A 331 -14.28 -6.63 17.84
C SER A 331 -13.69 -6.82 16.44
N ALA A 332 -14.12 -7.86 15.72
CA ALA A 332 -13.68 -8.13 14.35
C ALA A 332 -14.13 -7.00 13.39
N ARG A 333 -15.38 -6.52 13.51
CA ARG A 333 -15.88 -5.38 12.74
C ARG A 333 -15.07 -4.11 12.98
N VAL A 334 -14.76 -3.79 14.24
CA VAL A 334 -13.91 -2.63 14.59
C VAL A 334 -12.55 -2.74 13.92
N GLU A 335 -11.84 -3.86 14.07
CA GLU A 335 -10.51 -4.01 13.45
C GLU A 335 -10.56 -4.01 11.92
N TRP A 336 -11.63 -4.55 11.32
CA TRP A 336 -11.85 -4.46 9.88
C TRP A 336 -11.97 -3.03 9.39
N PHE A 337 -12.69 -2.16 10.12
CA PHE A 337 -12.74 -0.74 9.79
C PHE A 337 -11.37 -0.08 9.95
N ILE A 338 -10.62 -0.40 11.01
CA ILE A 338 -9.25 0.12 11.20
C ILE A 338 -8.32 -0.31 10.04
N ALA A 339 -8.51 -1.51 9.50
CA ALA A 339 -7.79 -2.01 8.35
C ALA A 339 -8.34 -1.52 6.99
N SER A 340 -9.48 -0.82 6.97
CA SER A 340 -10.14 -0.35 5.74
C SER A 340 -10.18 1.18 5.62
N ILE A 341 -10.03 1.89 6.73
CA ILE A 341 -10.03 3.35 6.81
C ILE A 341 -8.60 3.85 6.67
N TYR A 342 -8.40 4.83 5.80
CA TYR A 342 -7.11 5.48 5.59
C TYR A 342 -6.85 6.57 6.65
N CYS A 343 -5.59 6.72 7.06
CA CYS A 343 -5.23 7.84 7.94
C CYS A 343 -5.40 9.15 7.17
N PRO A 344 -6.05 10.21 7.69
CA PRO A 344 -6.11 11.51 7.03
C PRO A 344 -4.85 12.35 7.27
N CYS A 345 -3.85 11.79 7.96
CA CYS A 345 -2.65 12.50 8.38
C CYS A 345 -1.70 12.77 7.21
N GLY A 346 -1.39 14.03 6.95
CA GLY A 346 -0.28 14.43 6.08
C GLY A 346 1.08 14.19 6.75
N ILE A 347 2.08 13.70 6.00
CA ILE A 347 3.49 13.72 6.40
C ILE A 347 4.25 14.46 5.30
N ALA A 348 5.20 15.32 5.72
CA ALA A 348 6.12 16.00 4.81
C ALA A 348 5.45 16.84 3.70
N ASN A 349 4.39 17.57 4.05
CA ASN A 349 3.57 18.41 3.16
C ASN A 349 2.71 17.64 2.15
N ASP A 350 2.74 16.31 2.14
CA ASP A 350 1.70 15.54 1.46
C ASP A 350 0.37 15.83 2.16
N ARG A 351 -0.68 16.13 1.40
CA ARG A 351 -2.02 16.35 1.95
C ARG A 351 -2.47 15.16 2.78
N CYS A 352 -1.98 13.97 2.44
CA CYS A 352 -2.17 12.77 3.22
C CYS A 352 -1.09 11.69 2.93
N THR A 353 -0.49 11.08 3.95
CA THR A 353 0.29 9.82 3.80
C THR A 353 -0.52 8.55 3.99
N GLY A 354 -1.83 8.69 4.21
CA GLY A 354 -2.80 7.62 4.08
C GLY A 354 -2.79 6.93 2.71
N MET A 355 -2.00 7.41 1.73
CA MET A 355 -1.67 6.70 0.49
C MET A 355 -1.11 5.29 0.72
N PHE A 356 -0.38 5.08 1.82
CA PHE A 356 0.25 3.79 2.17
C PHE A 356 -0.26 3.24 3.50
N TYR A 357 -1.07 4.01 4.22
CA TYR A 357 -1.41 3.70 5.60
C TYR A 357 -2.91 3.75 5.83
N THR A 358 -3.47 2.56 5.98
CA THR A 358 -4.70 2.41 6.75
C THR A 358 -4.41 2.75 8.21
N LEU A 359 -5.44 2.99 9.01
CA LEU A 359 -5.26 3.20 10.45
C LEU A 359 -4.58 1.98 11.11
N ALA A 360 -4.78 0.77 10.57
CA ALA A 360 -4.06 -0.41 11.00
C ALA A 360 -2.53 -0.27 10.83
N SER A 361 -2.06 0.34 9.74
CA SER A 361 -0.63 0.60 9.53
C SER A 361 -0.09 1.64 10.52
N CYS A 362 -0.89 2.66 10.86
CA CYS A 362 -0.51 3.70 11.82
C CYS A 362 -0.38 3.18 13.26
N ASN A 363 -1.14 2.15 13.62
CA ASN A 363 -1.18 1.58 14.98
C ASN A 363 0.20 1.12 15.47
N ILE A 364 1.04 0.62 14.56
CA ILE A 364 2.39 0.11 14.87
C ILE A 364 3.35 1.25 15.26
N ASN A 365 3.05 2.48 14.84
CA ASN A 365 3.87 3.66 15.06
C ASN A 365 3.47 4.45 16.32
N ALA A 366 2.65 3.85 17.21
CA ALA A 366 2.10 4.51 18.39
C ALA A 366 1.28 5.78 18.08
N CYS A 367 0.64 5.82 16.91
CA CYS A 367 -0.32 6.86 16.57
C CYS A 367 -1.60 6.71 17.40
N GLY A 368 -2.19 7.80 17.88
CA GLY A 368 -3.46 7.79 18.62
C GLY A 368 -4.70 7.59 17.74
N ALA A 369 -4.63 7.99 16.46
CA ALA A 369 -5.78 7.99 15.55
C ALA A 369 -6.51 6.63 15.42
N PRO A 370 -5.83 5.46 15.40
CA PRO A 370 -6.52 4.18 15.40
C PRO A 370 -7.35 3.95 16.66
N ASN A 371 -6.86 4.34 17.84
CA ASN A 371 -7.63 4.18 19.09
C ASN A 371 -8.82 5.12 19.12
N ASP A 372 -8.64 6.38 18.72
CA ASP A 372 -9.75 7.33 18.60
C ASP A 372 -10.83 6.77 17.66
N MET A 373 -10.42 6.17 16.53
CA MET A 373 -11.36 5.57 15.58
C MET A 373 -12.09 4.34 16.15
N ARG A 374 -11.43 3.51 16.96
CA ARG A 374 -12.09 2.41 17.68
C ARG A 374 -13.18 2.92 18.63
N GLU A 375 -12.90 4.01 19.35
CA GLU A 375 -13.85 4.67 20.26
C GLU A 375 -15.04 5.30 19.53
N ILE A 376 -14.89 5.62 18.24
CA ILE A 376 -15.96 6.14 17.38
C ILE A 376 -16.82 5.00 16.81
N ILE A 377 -16.19 3.94 16.29
CA ILE A 377 -16.90 2.84 15.62
C ILE A 377 -17.64 1.95 16.62
N GLY A 378 -17.03 1.67 17.78
CA GLY A 378 -17.59 0.78 18.79
C GLY A 378 -19.02 1.16 19.20
N PRO A 379 -19.29 2.42 19.57
CA PRO A 379 -20.64 2.90 19.87
C PRO A 379 -21.61 2.79 18.70
N MET A 380 -21.17 3.06 17.46
CA MET A 380 -22.05 2.93 16.28
C MET A 380 -22.48 1.47 16.05
N ILE A 381 -21.61 0.51 16.37
CA ILE A 381 -21.98 -0.92 16.35
C ILE A 381 -22.98 -1.23 17.47
N ASP A 382 -22.79 -0.68 18.68
CA ASP A 382 -23.71 -0.86 19.81
C ASP A 382 -25.09 -0.24 19.56
N GLU A 383 -25.16 0.83 18.76
CA GLU A 383 -26.40 1.42 18.23
C GLU A 383 -27.13 0.52 17.23
N GLY A 384 -26.53 -0.59 16.80
CA GLY A 384 -27.10 -1.53 15.85
C GLY A 384 -26.94 -1.12 14.39
N LEU A 385 -26.04 -0.18 14.07
CA LEU A 385 -25.76 0.16 12.68
C LEU A 385 -25.04 -0.98 11.97
N ASP A 386 -25.43 -1.23 10.72
CA ASP A 386 -24.68 -2.09 9.82
C ASP A 386 -23.40 -1.39 9.31
N ASP A 387 -22.50 -2.16 8.70
CA ASP A 387 -21.20 -1.63 8.26
C ASP A 387 -21.32 -0.52 7.20
N LYS A 388 -22.36 -0.56 6.34
CA LYS A 388 -22.57 0.50 5.33
C LYS A 388 -23.00 1.80 5.99
N ALA A 389 -23.93 1.74 6.93
CA ALA A 389 -24.39 2.89 7.68
C ALA A 389 -23.26 3.53 8.51
N ILE A 390 -22.38 2.71 9.11
CA ILE A 390 -21.18 3.20 9.79
C ILE A 390 -20.25 3.91 8.80
N TYR A 391 -19.98 3.29 7.65
CA TYR A 391 -19.10 3.83 6.62
C TYR A 391 -19.62 5.18 6.08
N ASP A 392 -20.92 5.27 5.75
CA ASP A 392 -21.58 6.49 5.29
C ASP A 392 -21.52 7.60 6.36
N ARG A 393 -21.71 7.24 7.65
CA ARG A 393 -21.64 8.18 8.76
C ARG A 393 -20.22 8.73 8.91
N ILE A 394 -19.19 7.88 8.88
CA ILE A 394 -17.78 8.30 8.94
C ILE A 394 -17.44 9.22 7.76
N GLN A 395 -17.85 8.86 6.55
CA GLN A 395 -17.62 9.67 5.35
C GLN A 395 -18.25 11.06 5.49
N LYS A 396 -19.49 11.13 5.97
CA LYS A 396 -20.21 12.40 6.17
C LYS A 396 -19.58 13.27 7.26
N GLU A 397 -19.17 12.68 8.37
CA GLU A 397 -18.70 13.42 9.55
C GLU A 397 -17.22 13.81 9.47
N ARG A 398 -16.39 13.05 8.75
CA ARG A 398 -14.92 13.15 8.83
C ARG A 398 -14.17 13.24 7.50
N SER A 399 -14.89 13.43 6.39
CA SER A 399 -14.40 13.50 5.00
C SER A 399 -14.42 12.15 4.26
N ALA A 400 -14.63 12.24 2.94
CA ALA A 400 -14.46 11.14 2.00
C ALA A 400 -13.02 10.59 1.94
N ASP A 401 -12.07 11.34 2.50
CA ASP A 401 -10.66 10.98 2.57
C ASP A 401 -10.39 9.73 3.41
N LEU A 402 -11.18 9.50 4.45
CA LEU A 402 -11.02 8.34 5.30
C LEU A 402 -11.37 7.03 4.58
N VAL A 403 -12.21 7.11 3.57
CA VAL A 403 -12.87 5.96 2.96
C VAL A 403 -12.37 5.64 1.57
N ARG A 404 -11.71 6.60 0.91
CA ARG A 404 -11.05 6.39 -0.37
C ARG A 404 -9.55 6.25 -0.14
N PRO A 405 -8.87 5.30 -0.81
CA PRO A 405 -7.44 5.41 -1.00
C PRO A 405 -7.18 6.83 -1.52
N HIS A 406 -6.35 7.60 -0.82
CA HIS A 406 -6.18 9.04 -1.06
C HIS A 406 -5.64 9.39 -2.46
N LEU A 407 -5.33 8.35 -3.25
CA LEU A 407 -4.90 8.37 -4.64
C LEU A 407 -6.08 8.38 -5.63
N LEU A 408 -7.35 8.39 -5.16
CA LEU A 408 -8.56 8.18 -5.97
C LEU A 408 -9.63 9.25 -5.76
N ARG A 409 -9.23 10.52 -5.66
CA ARG A 409 -10.17 11.59 -5.28
C ARG A 409 -11.13 12.00 -6.36
#